data_AF-A0A7X9E5F5-F1
#
_entry.id   AF-A0A7X9E5F5-F1
#
_cell.length_a   1.000
_cell.length_b   1.000
_cell.length_c   1.000
_cell.angle_alpha   90.00
_cell.angle_beta   90.00
_cell.angle_gamma   90.00
#
_symmetry.space_group_name_H-M   'P 1'
#
loop_
_entity.id
_entity.type
_entity.pdbx_description
1 polymer ?
#
loop_
_entity_poly.entity_id
_entity_poly.type
_entity_poly.pdbx_seq_one_letter_code
_entity_poly.pdbx_strand_id
1 'polypeptide(L)' 'MKVFNETTLTRFDAWSGAEETKERIISENKAEDFDTLIEELYPNGLSEIQLNDLLWFEADWIYERLGIADDDEEEGEEE' A
#
# COMPACT_ATOMS: atom_id res chain seq x y z
N MET A 1 27.15 -4.56 0.43
CA MET A 1 26.17 -5.65 0.61
C MET A 1 24.81 -5.01 0.68
N LYS A 2 23.85 -5.43 -0.16
CA LYS A 2 22.45 -5.01 -0.03
C LYS A 2 21.72 -6.20 0.59
N VAL A 3 21.13 -6.00 1.75
CA VAL A 3 20.25 -6.98 2.39
C VAL A 3 18.85 -6.48 2.10
N PHE A 4 18.10 -7.21 1.27
CA PHE A 4 16.67 -6.96 1.09
C PHE A 4 15.99 -7.91 2.06
N ASN A 5 15.43 -7.37 3.13
CA ASN A 5 14.63 -8.15 4.05
C ASN A 5 13.22 -8.20 3.46
N GLU A 6 12.72 -9.39 3.14
CA GLU A 6 11.32 -9.56 2.75
C GLU A 6 10.46 -9.08 3.92
N THR A 7 9.69 -8.03 3.70
CA THR A 7 8.77 -7.45 4.68
C THR A 7 7.40 -7.31 4.06
N THR A 8 6.38 -7.36 4.91
CA THR A 8 4.99 -7.11 4.56
C THR A 8 4.59 -5.73 5.04
N LEU A 9 3.53 -5.16 4.47
CA LEU A 9 2.97 -3.88 4.91
C LEU A 9 2.68 -3.86 6.41
N THR A 10 2.15 -4.97 6.95
CA THR A 10 1.85 -5.12 8.38
C THR A 10 3.07 -4.98 9.27
N ARG A 11 4.25 -5.40 8.79
CA ARG A 11 5.52 -5.39 9.53
C ARG A 11 6.39 -4.17 9.23
N PHE A 12 6.03 -3.39 8.22
CA PHE A 12 6.74 -2.18 7.85
C PHE A 12 6.44 -1.04 8.83
N ASP A 13 7.45 -0.50 9.50
CA ASP A 13 7.30 0.67 10.38
C ASP A 13 7.20 1.95 9.55
N ALA A 14 6.01 2.23 9.04
CA ALA A 14 5.70 3.49 8.35
C ALA A 14 5.84 4.69 9.31
N TRP A 15 6.11 5.88 8.75
CA TRP A 15 6.21 7.12 9.51
C TRP A 15 5.52 8.30 8.82
N SER A 16 5.10 9.28 9.62
CA SER A 16 4.45 10.51 9.14
C SER A 16 3.14 10.17 8.42
N GLY A 17 2.82 10.79 7.27
CA GLY A 17 1.54 10.53 6.61
C GLY A 17 1.40 9.12 6.02
N ALA A 18 2.49 8.36 5.89
CA ALA A 18 2.42 6.95 5.48
C ALA A 18 1.74 6.06 6.53
N GLU A 19 1.77 6.45 7.81
CA GLU A 19 1.12 5.69 8.90
C GLU A 19 -0.39 5.61 8.68
N GLU A 20 -1.02 6.75 8.34
CA GLU A 20 -2.46 6.83 8.07
C GLU A 20 -2.86 5.94 6.88
N THR A 21 -2.08 5.98 5.81
CA THR A 21 -2.31 5.13 4.63
C THR A 21 -2.19 3.65 4.94
N LYS A 22 -1.12 3.27 5.67
CA LYS A 22 -0.92 1.90 6.12
C LYS A 22 -2.10 1.43 6.98
N GLU A 23 -2.53 2.23 7.95
CA GLU A 23 -3.63 1.88 8.85
C GLU A 23 -4.95 1.69 8.10
N ARG A 24 -5.27 2.56 7.13
CA ARG A 24 -6.46 2.41 6.29
C ARG A 24 -6.42 1.11 5.49
N ILE A 25 -5.31 0.80 4.83
CA ILE A 25 -5.15 -0.46 4.07
C ILE A 25 -5.36 -1.69 4.96
N ILE A 26 -4.80 -1.68 6.18
CA ILE A 26 -4.96 -2.77 7.14
C ILE A 26 -6.41 -2.89 7.62
N SER A 27 -7.07 -1.76 7.91
CA SER A 27 -8.47 -1.71 8.32
C SER A 27 -9.40 -2.31 7.26
N GLU A 28 -9.12 -2.06 5.99
CA GLU A 28 -9.87 -2.57 4.84
C GLU A 28 -9.53 -4.03 4.48
N ASN A 29 -8.67 -4.70 5.27
CA ASN A 29 -8.18 -6.06 5.00
C ASN A 29 -7.39 -6.21 3.67
N LYS A 30 -6.84 -5.11 3.16
CA LYS A 30 -6.13 -5.05 1.85
C LYS A 30 -4.61 -5.13 1.97
N ALA A 31 -4.08 -5.53 3.13
CA ALA A 31 -2.64 -5.60 3.34
C ALA A 31 -1.95 -6.65 2.44
N GLU A 32 -2.58 -7.82 2.24
CA GLU A 32 -2.05 -8.87 1.35
C GLU A 32 -2.14 -8.46 -0.13
N ASP A 33 -3.22 -7.79 -0.52
CA ASP A 33 -3.38 -7.22 -1.87
C ASP A 33 -2.30 -6.16 -2.14
N PHE A 34 -1.98 -5.31 -1.16
CA PHE A 34 -0.90 -4.33 -1.28
C PHE A 34 0.47 -5.00 -1.44
N ASP A 35 0.78 -6.00 -0.62
CA ASP A 35 2.05 -6.72 -0.73
C ASP A 35 2.21 -7.32 -2.14
N THR A 36 1.14 -7.96 -2.65
CA THR A 36 1.10 -8.51 -4.02
C THR A 36 1.32 -7.42 -5.08
N LEU A 37 0.61 -6.30 -4.96
CA LEU A 37 0.75 -5.15 -5.87
C LEU A 37 2.19 -4.63 -5.93
N ILE A 38 2.85 -4.51 -4.78
CA ILE A 38 4.25 -4.04 -4.71
C ILE A 38 5.20 -5.06 -5.34
N GLU A 39 5.00 -6.36 -5.11
CA GLU A 39 5.82 -7.40 -5.73
C GLU A 39 5.66 -7.42 -7.27
N GLU A 40 4.46 -7.18 -7.79
CA GLU A 40 4.20 -7.12 -9.22
C GLU A 40 4.82 -5.88 -9.90
N LEU A 41 4.66 -4.70 -9.28
CA LEU A 41 5.14 -3.43 -9.85
C LEU A 41 6.62 -3.19 -9.62
N TYR A 42 7.13 -3.65 -8.48
CA TYR A 42 8.51 -3.48 -8.05
C TYR A 42 9.16 -4.85 -7.78
N PRO A 43 9.37 -5.69 -8.82
CA PRO A 43 9.95 -7.03 -8.66
C PRO A 43 11.41 -7.00 -8.16
N ASN A 44 12.06 -5.84 -8.19
CA ASN A 44 13.39 -5.62 -7.62
C ASN A 44 13.34 -5.10 -6.16
N GLY A 45 12.14 -4.99 -5.59
CA GLY A 45 11.86 -4.39 -4.29
C GLY A 45 11.95 -2.86 -4.26
N LEU A 46 11.58 -2.32 -3.11
CA LEU A 46 11.73 -0.91 -2.75
C LEU A 46 12.62 -0.80 -1.51
N SER A 47 13.34 0.32 -1.39
CA SER A 47 13.93 0.68 -0.10
C SER A 47 12.87 1.17 0.87
N GLU A 48 13.15 1.11 2.18
CA GLU A 48 12.24 1.59 3.23
C GLU A 48 11.77 3.03 2.98
N ILE A 49 12.69 3.91 2.54
CA ILE A 49 12.36 5.30 2.21
C ILE A 49 11.38 5.38 1.03
N GLN A 50 11.61 4.60 -0.02
CA GLN A 50 10.75 4.61 -1.20
C GLN A 50 9.37 4.03 -0.90
N LEU A 51 9.29 2.98 -0.08
CA LEU A 51 8.02 2.43 0.36
C LEU A 51 7.26 3.43 1.23
N ASN A 52 7.94 4.12 2.14
CA ASN A 52 7.32 5.16 2.95
C ASN A 52 6.81 6.32 2.10
N ASP A 53 7.64 6.83 1.18
CA ASP A 53 7.26 7.93 0.29
C ASP A 53 6.08 7.54 -0.60
N LEU A 54 6.03 6.30 -1.10
CA LEU A 54 4.89 5.80 -1.86
C LEU A 54 3.60 5.81 -1.02
N LEU A 55 3.65 5.27 0.21
CA LEU A 55 2.52 5.28 1.14
C LEU A 55 2.08 6.70 1.53
N TRP A 56 3.02 7.64 1.61
CA TRP A 56 2.72 9.02 2.03
C TRP A 56 2.19 9.87 0.88
N PHE A 57 2.84 9.86 -0.28
CA PHE A 57 2.54 10.79 -1.37
C PHE A 57 1.54 10.23 -2.39
N GLU A 58 1.42 8.91 -2.51
CA GLU A 58 0.60 8.25 -3.53
C GLU A 58 -0.56 7.45 -2.91
N ALA A 59 -1.09 7.90 -1.76
CA ALA A 59 -2.15 7.23 -1.02
C ALA A 59 -3.42 7.00 -1.86
N ASP A 60 -3.91 8.02 -2.57
CA ASP A 60 -5.05 7.92 -3.49
C ASP A 60 -4.85 6.84 -4.55
N TRP A 61 -3.68 6.83 -5.19
CA TRP A 61 -3.36 5.82 -6.21
C TRP A 61 -3.31 4.41 -5.60
N ILE A 62 -2.76 4.27 -4.39
CA ILE A 62 -2.77 2.97 -3.69
C ILE A 62 -4.20 2.52 -3.40
N TYR A 63 -5.07 3.41 -2.91
CA TYR A 63 -6.46 3.07 -2.61
C TYR A 63 -7.23 2.64 -3.87
N GLU A 64 -7.10 3.38 -4.97
CA GLU A 64 -7.69 3.03 -6.26
C GLU A 64 -7.26 1.62 -6.70
N ARG A 65 -5.96 1.32 -6.62
CA ARG A 65 -5.41 0.01 -7.00
C ARG A 65 -5.89 -1.12 -6.12
N LEU A 66 -6.17 -0.85 -4.85
CA LEU A 66 -6.69 -1.81 -3.88
C LEU A 66 -8.21 -1.91 -3.89
N GLY A 67 -8.90 -1.04 -4.65
CA GLY A 67 -10.36 -0.92 -4.61
C GLY A 67 -10.86 -0.48 -3.23
N ILE A 68 -10.06 0.31 -2.51
CA ILE A 68 -10.51 0.98 -1.28
C ILE A 68 -11.27 2.21 -1.74
N ALA A 69 -12.60 2.18 -1.60
CA ALA A 69 -13.42 3.32 -1.92
C ALA A 69 -12.97 4.53 -1.10
N ASP A 70 -12.74 5.66 -1.77
CA ASP A 70 -12.95 6.94 -1.11
C ASP A 70 -14.46 7.11 -0.98
N ASP A 71 -14.93 7.74 0.10
CA ASP A 71 -16.35 7.84 0.49
C ASP A 71 -17.29 8.41 -0.61
N ASP A 72 -16.74 8.80 -1.76
CA ASP A 72 -17.41 9.35 -2.94
C ASP A 72 -17.66 8.33 -4.08
N GLU A 73 -17.14 7.09 -4.02
CA GLU A 73 -17.32 6.07 -5.08
C GLU A 73 -18.14 4.84 -4.63
N GLU A 74 -19.41 5.06 -4.28
CA GLU A 74 -20.44 4.03 -4.45
C GLU A 74 -20.91 4.02 -5.92
N GLU A 75 -20.18 3.44 -6.88
CA GLU A 75 -20.80 3.09 -8.18
C GLU A 75 -20.25 1.78 -8.77
N GLY A 76 -21.07 0.72 -8.71
CA GLY A 76 -21.19 -0.24 -9.82
C GLY A 76 -20.68 -1.67 -9.60
N GLU A 77 -21.29 -2.42 -8.69
CA GLU A 77 -21.50 -3.86 -8.97
C GLU A 77 -22.53 -3.97 -10.12
N GLU A 78 -22.13 -4.16 -11.38
CA GLU A 78 -23.04 -4.72 -12.40
C GLU A 78 -22.29 -5.65 -13.40
N GLU A 79 -22.52 -6.96 -13.19
CA GLU A 79 -22.60 -8.14 -14.10
C GLU A 79 -21.47 -8.54 -15.06
#